data_AF-A0A959VDG3-F1
#
_entry.id   AF-A0A959VDG3-F1
#
_cell.length_a   1.000
_cell.length_b   1.000
_cell.length_c   1.000
_cell.angle_alpha   90.00
_cell.angle_beta   90.00
_cell.angle_gamma   90.00
#
_symmetry.space_group_name_H-M   'P 1'
#
loop_
_entity.id
_entity.type
_entity.pdbx_description
1 polymer ?
#
loop_
_entity_poly.entity_id
_entity_poly.type
_entity_poly.pdbx_seq_one_letter_code
_entity_poly.pdbx_strand_id
1 'polypeptide(L)'
;EIDKKAADLFTNDKEAAIKMLTYYSVKTGDETTRHWLKFYTYLFTKYMDGNIKEARDVPEGYKYVTPSLDQPGYSPEWYRKIVEETGDHFKVQGSAGH
;
A
#
# COMPACT_ATOMS: atom_id res chain seq x y z
N GLU A 1 9.59 -24.10 16.42
CA GLU A 1 10.87 -24.26 17.15
C GLU A 1 10.91 -23.52 18.48
N ILE A 2 10.42 -22.28 18.57
CA ILE A 2 10.43 -21.49 19.82
C ILE A 2 9.66 -22.17 20.95
N ASP A 3 8.50 -22.75 20.66
CA ASP A 3 7.64 -23.41 21.66
C ASP A 3 8.32 -24.63 22.29
N LYS A 4 9.00 -25.44 21.47
CA LYS A 4 9.76 -26.59 21.96
C LYS A 4 10.90 -26.16 22.88
N LYS A 5 11.68 -25.16 22.46
CA LYS A 5 12.77 -24.60 23.28
C LYS A 5 12.25 -23.98 24.59
N ALA A 6 11.11 -23.30 24.54
CA ALA A 6 10.49 -22.74 25.73
C ALA A 6 9.94 -23.83 26.67
N ALA A 7 9.35 -24.90 26.13
CA ALA A 7 8.88 -26.04 26.91
C ALA A 7 10.04 -26.76 27.63
N ASP A 8 11.14 -27.03 26.91
CA ASP A 8 12.34 -27.64 27.48
C ASP A 8 13.01 -26.72 28.53
N LEU A 9 12.98 -25.40 28.32
CA LEU A 9 13.53 -24.44 29.27
C LEU A 9 12.64 -24.33 30.52
N PHE A 10 11.32 -24.44 30.38
CA PHE A 10 10.36 -24.29 31.47
C PHE A 10 10.54 -25.35 32.57
N THR A 11 11.01 -26.55 32.22
CA THR A 11 11.27 -27.61 33.21
C THR A 11 12.45 -27.31 34.12
N ASN A 12 13.42 -26.53 33.63
CA ASN A 12 14.69 -26.24 34.33
C ASN A 12 14.73 -24.81 34.89
N ASP A 13 14.19 -23.84 34.14
CA ASP A 13 14.15 -22.42 34.47
C ASP A 13 12.89 -21.78 33.86
N LYS A 14 11.85 -21.74 34.69
CA LYS A 14 10.54 -21.18 34.33
C LYS A 14 10.60 -19.69 34.00
N GLU A 15 11.42 -18.91 34.70
CA GLU A 15 11.51 -17.46 34.47
C GLU A 15 12.16 -17.17 33.12
N ALA A 16 13.22 -17.91 32.78
CA ALA A 16 13.87 -17.79 31.49
C ALA A 16 12.93 -18.19 30.33
N ALA A 17 12.12 -19.24 30.49
CA ALA A 17 11.11 -19.62 29.51
C ALA A 17 10.04 -18.54 29.28
N ILE A 18 9.51 -17.94 30.35
CA ILE A 18 8.54 -16.84 30.26
C ILE A 18 9.17 -15.63 29.55
N LYS A 19 10.41 -15.27 29.92
CA LYS A 19 11.14 -14.16 29.31
C LYS A 19 11.35 -14.38 27.81
N MET A 20 11.71 -15.60 27.41
CA MET A 20 11.89 -15.98 26.01
C MET A 20 10.61 -15.85 25.20
N LEU A 21 9.48 -16.35 25.71
CA LEU A 21 8.18 -16.27 25.03
C LEU A 21 7.67 -14.84 24.94
N THR A 22 7.82 -14.04 26.00
CA THR A 22 7.47 -12.62 26.00
C THR A 22 8.30 -11.86 24.98
N TYR A 23 9.63 -12.06 24.97
CA TYR A 23 10.52 -11.42 23.99
C TYR A 23 10.14 -11.78 22.56
N TYR A 24 9.92 -13.08 22.29
CA TYR A 24 9.49 -13.54 20.97
C TYR A 24 8.18 -12.88 20.54
N SER A 25 7.16 -12.91 21.40
CA SER A 25 5.82 -12.41 21.07
C SER A 25 5.84 -10.90 20.79
N VAL A 26 6.50 -10.12 21.64
CA VAL A 26 6.64 -8.66 21.44
C VAL A 26 7.42 -8.37 20.17
N LYS A 27 8.58 -9.01 19.99
CA LYS A 27 9.41 -8.81 18.80
C LYS A 27 8.65 -9.13 17.51
N THR A 28 7.95 -10.26 17.46
CA THR A 28 7.19 -10.69 16.28
C THR A 28 6.01 -9.76 16.00
N GLY A 29 5.29 -9.30 17.04
CA GLY A 29 4.24 -8.30 16.89
C GLY A 29 4.75 -6.98 16.30
N ASP A 30 5.88 -6.50 16.81
CA ASP A 30 6.54 -5.29 16.32
C ASP A 30 7.04 -5.44 14.88
N GLU A 31 7.66 -6.58 14.54
CA GLU A 31 8.14 -6.89 13.19
C GLU A 31 6.99 -6.97 12.20
N THR A 32 5.89 -7.62 12.60
CA THR A 32 4.68 -7.70 11.79
C THR A 32 4.14 -6.31 11.49
N THR A 33 3.98 -5.48 12.53
CA THR A 33 3.50 -4.10 12.38
C THR A 33 4.41 -3.28 11.47
N ARG A 34 5.74 -3.37 11.64
CA ARG A 34 6.70 -2.70 10.77
C ARG A 34 6.61 -3.16 9.32
N HIS A 35 6.45 -4.46 9.07
CA HIS A 35 6.30 -4.98 7.72
C HIS A 35 5.03 -4.45 7.05
N TRP A 36 3.90 -4.45 7.75
CA TRP A 36 2.65 -3.91 7.22
C TRP A 36 2.74 -2.41 6.96
N LEU A 37 3.39 -1.64 7.83
CA LEU A 37 3.59 -0.20 7.61
C LEU A 37 4.45 0.06 6.37
N LYS A 38 5.52 -0.72 6.17
CA LYS A 38 6.37 -0.65 4.97
C LYS A 38 5.59 -1.01 3.71
N PHE A 39 4.79 -2.06 3.77
CA PHE A 39 3.96 -2.49 2.64
C PHE A 39 2.87 -1.47 2.30
N TYR A 40 2.20 -0.92 3.31
CA TYR A 40 1.27 0.19 3.15
C TYR A 40 1.95 1.38 2.47
N THR A 41 3.14 1.77 2.93
CA THR A 41 3.89 2.90 2.36
C THR A 41 4.19 2.66 0.88
N TYR A 42 4.58 1.44 0.51
CA TYR A 42 4.77 1.05 -0.89
C TYR A 42 3.49 1.19 -1.71
N LEU A 43 2.37 0.58 -1.28
CA LEU A 43 1.11 0.64 -2.03
C LEU A 43 0.55 2.06 -2.12
N PHE A 44 0.55 2.79 -1.01
CA PHE A 44 0.04 4.16 -0.93
C PHE A 44 0.81 5.08 -1.88
N THR A 45 2.15 4.97 -1.91
CA THR A 45 2.96 5.81 -2.80
C THR A 45 2.82 5.39 -4.26
N LYS A 46 2.73 4.09 -4.54
CA LYS A 46 2.59 3.55 -5.89
C LYS A 46 1.26 3.89 -6.55
N TYR A 47 0.15 3.82 -5.82
CA TYR A 47 -1.21 3.98 -6.35
C TYR A 47 -1.90 5.29 -5.93
N MET A 48 -1.10 6.32 -5.67
CA MET A 48 -1.58 7.60 -5.15
C MET A 48 -2.43 8.35 -6.18
N ASP A 49 -3.63 8.76 -5.79
CA ASP A 49 -4.51 9.64 -6.56
C ASP A 49 -4.90 9.06 -7.93
N GLY A 50 -5.15 7.75 -7.99
CA GLY A 50 -5.53 7.04 -9.22
C GLY A 50 -4.40 6.87 -10.24
N ASN A 51 -3.19 7.34 -9.92
CA ASN A 51 -2.01 7.16 -10.76
C ASN A 51 -1.25 5.88 -10.38
N ILE A 52 -0.49 5.35 -11.33
CA ILE A 52 0.48 4.27 -11.08
C ILE A 52 1.88 4.87 -11.20
N LYS A 53 2.63 4.87 -10.09
CA LYS A 53 3.98 5.42 -9.99
C LYS A 53 5.00 4.29 -9.93
N GLU A 54 5.87 4.21 -10.91
CA GLU A 54 6.95 3.23 -10.95
C GLU A 54 8.30 3.88 -10.64
N ALA A 55 9.04 3.26 -9.73
CA ALA A 55 10.40 3.70 -9.42
C ALA A 55 11.30 3.52 -10.64
N ARG A 56 12.24 4.44 -10.82
CA ARG A 56 13.29 4.35 -11.84
C ARG A 56 14.64 4.62 -11.21
N ASP A 57 15.68 4.10 -11.85
CA ASP A 57 17.05 4.29 -11.39
C ASP A 57 17.40 5.77 -11.34
N VAL A 58 18.09 6.18 -10.27
CA VAL A 58 18.57 7.54 -10.11
C VAL A 58 19.83 7.69 -10.98
N PRO A 59 19.86 8.63 -11.94
CA PRO A 59 21.04 8.84 -12.77
C PRO A 59 22.27 9.28 -11.95
N GLU A 60 23.46 9.02 -12.47
CA GLU A 60 24.71 9.46 -11.84
C GLU A 60 24.71 10.98 -11.61
N GLY A 61 25.14 11.42 -10.43
CA GLY A 61 25.16 12.83 -10.03
C GLY A 61 23.83 13.38 -9.50
N TYR A 62 22.75 12.58 -9.49
CA TYR A 62 21.47 12.97 -8.92
C TYR A 62 21.25 12.31 -7.56
N LYS A 63 20.62 13.04 -6.63
CA LYS A 63 20.23 12.50 -5.32
C LYS A 63 18.93 11.70 -5.40
N TYR A 64 18.01 12.15 -6.25
CA TYR A 64 16.69 11.55 -6.45
C TYR A 64 16.23 11.77 -7.88
N VAL A 65 15.21 11.02 -8.28
CA VAL A 65 14.56 11.13 -9.56
C VAL A 65 13.04 10.96 -9.39
N THR A 66 12.23 11.66 -10.19
CA THR A 66 10.78 11.45 -10.19
C THR A 66 10.44 10.04 -10.69
N PRO A 67 9.35 9.41 -10.23
CA PRO A 67 8.93 8.12 -10.78
C PRO A 67 8.44 8.25 -12.23
N SER A 68 8.39 7.14 -12.95
CA SER A 68 7.55 7.05 -14.15
C SER A 68 6.08 7.10 -13.72
N LEU A 69 5.23 7.80 -14.48
CA LEU A 69 3.84 8.04 -14.14
C LEU A 69 2.93 7.51 -15.24
N ASP A 70 2.02 6.62 -14.87
CA ASP A 70 0.88 6.20 -15.70
C ASP A 70 -0.43 6.71 -15.08
N GLN A 71 -1.31 7.26 -15.92
CA GLN A 71 -2.55 7.94 -15.54
C GLN A 71 -3.72 7.32 -16.32
N PRO A 72 -4.15 6.10 -15.97
CA PRO A 72 -5.12 5.35 -16.76
C PRO A 72 -6.49 6.01 -16.85
N GLY A 73 -6.79 6.97 -15.97
CA GLY A 73 -8.11 7.58 -15.86
C GLY A 73 -9.14 6.62 -15.27
N TYR A 74 -10.42 6.99 -15.38
CA TYR A 74 -11.51 6.12 -14.93
C TYR A 74 -11.83 5.06 -15.98
N SER A 75 -12.53 3.99 -15.58
CA SER A 75 -12.96 2.98 -16.54
C SER A 75 -14.02 3.54 -17.50
N PRO A 76 -14.14 2.99 -18.73
CA PRO A 76 -15.21 3.37 -19.65
C PRO A 76 -16.61 3.27 -19.04
N GLU A 77 -16.84 2.30 -18.14
CA GLU A 77 -18.10 2.10 -17.44
C GLU A 77 -18.41 3.27 -16.50
N TRP A 78 -17.40 3.81 -15.82
CA TRP A 78 -17.57 4.98 -14.97
C TRP A 78 -17.92 6.22 -15.79
N TYR A 79 -17.25 6.42 -16.93
CA TYR A 79 -17.60 7.52 -17.85
C TYR A 79 -19.01 7.38 -18.41
N ARG A 80 -19.47 6.16 -18.77
CA ARG A 80 -20.85 5.92 -19.19
C ARG A 80 -21.84 6.28 -18.08
N LYS A 81 -21.58 5.84 -16.85
CA LYS A 81 -22.41 6.16 -15.68
C LYS A 81 -22.53 7.67 -15.46
N ILE A 82 -21.43 8.42 -15.56
CA ILE A 82 -21.46 9.89 -15.45
C ILE A 82 -22.41 10.49 -16.49
N VAL A 83 -22.32 10.06 -17.75
CA VAL A 83 -23.18 10.58 -18.83
C VAL A 83 -24.65 10.23 -18.58
N GLU A 84 -24.94 9.00 -18.15
CA GLU A 84 -26.30 8.54 -17.83
C GLU A 84 -26.92 9.34 -16.67
N GLU A 85 -26.16 9.59 -15.60
CA GLU A 85 -26.65 10.30 -14.41
C GLU A 85 -26.79 11.82 -14.62
N THR A 86 -26.01 12.41 -15.54
CA THR A 86 -25.99 13.87 -15.77
C THR A 86 -26.88 14.32 -16.93
N GLY A 87 -27.50 13.38 -17.66
CA GLY A 87 -28.43 13.67 -18.74
C GLY A 87 -27.82 14.53 -19.84
N ASP A 88 -28.43 15.69 -20.10
CA ASP A 88 -28.03 16.58 -21.20
C ASP A 88 -26.83 17.49 -20.86
N HIS A 89 -26.24 17.37 -19.66
CA HIS A 89 -25.16 18.24 -19.19
C HIS A 89 -23.97 18.32 -20.17
N PHE A 90 -23.59 17.20 -20.78
CA PHE A 90 -22.46 17.13 -21.71
C PHE A 90 -22.85 17.28 -23.18
N LYS A 91 -24.13 17.49 -23.50
CA LYS A 91 -24.58 17.74 -24.88
C LYS A 91 -24.21 19.17 -25.29
N VAL A 92 -23.79 19.34 -26.54
CA VAL A 92 -23.61 20.68 -27.12
C VAL A 92 -24.98 21.36 -27.20
N GLN A 93 -25.14 22.47 -26.49
CA GLN A 93 -26.29 23.36 -26.66
C GLN A 93 -26.06 24.21 -27.90
N GLY A 94 -26.55 23.76 -29.05
CA GLY A 94 -26.52 24.59 -30.26
C GLY A 94 -27.46 25.79 -30.12
N SER A 95 -27.01 26.98 -30.45
CA SER A 95 -27.94 27.99 -30.97
C SER A 95 -28.37 27.54 -32.36
N ALA A 96 -29.67 27.61 -32.67
CA ALA A 96 -30.17 27.37 -34.02
C ALA A 96 -29.31 28.15 -35.02
N GLY A 97 -28.66 27.45 -35.95
CA GLY A 97 -27.88 28.08 -37.01
C GLY A 97 -28.79 29.00 -37.82
N HIS A 98 -28.32 30.23 -38.04
CA HIS A 98 -28.88 31.14 -39.04
C HIS A 98 -28.49 30.71 -40.45
#